data_AF-A0A258LQT1-F1
#
_entry.id   AF-A0A258LQT1-F1
#
_cell.length_a   1.000
_cell.length_b   1.000
_cell.length_c   1.000
_cell.angle_alpha   90.00
_cell.angle_beta   90.00
_cell.angle_gamma   90.00
#
_symmetry.space_group_name_H-M   'P 1'
#
loop_
_entity.id
_entity.type
_entity.pdbx_description
1 polymer ?
#
loop_
_entity_poly.entity_id
_entity_poly.type
_entity_poly.pdbx_seq_one_letter_code
_entity_poly.pdbx_strand_id
1 'polypeptide(L)'
;MRQLMREATLGTAILVMAALVPAQAGADPLMAHRYSVKLHQANEVDTGEGSSVRSDMTSSSWEDGEGKTYRFNTVTRSNDRTSSDVDAVATRKDGVLSVEIRKPVADTVELKGNILLPTQHVVNVLDAAAKGETLVEARVFDGSDDGDKVYDTLAIIGRPAKGDENLPETAKAALSGVPRYPVTISYFDTGKSSEKPAYVMAMSLYANGVIGSMKIDYTDFVLQGRLDSFEALKASGDCKK
;
A
#
# COMPACT_ATOMS: atom_id res chain seq x y z
N MET A 1 -31.86 14.02 -10.32
CA MET A 1 -30.90 13.86 -11.43
C MET A 1 -29.66 13.20 -10.82
N ARG A 2 -29.42 11.90 -11.07
CA ARG A 2 -28.26 11.18 -10.51
C ARG A 2 -27.15 11.19 -11.56
N GLN A 3 -26.26 12.17 -11.49
CA GLN A 3 -24.99 12.10 -12.21
C GLN A 3 -24.12 11.09 -11.44
N LEU A 4 -24.16 9.82 -11.84
CA LEU A 4 -23.22 8.81 -11.37
C LEU A 4 -21.84 9.19 -11.93
N MET A 5 -21.01 9.82 -11.10
CA MET A 5 -19.56 9.94 -11.31
C MET A 5 -18.97 8.52 -11.34
N ARG A 6 -18.89 7.91 -12.53
CA ARG A 6 -18.38 6.53 -12.67
C ARG A 6 -16.86 6.46 -12.65
N GLU A 7 -16.18 7.55 -13.00
CA GLU A 7 -14.72 7.60 -13.12
C GLU A 7 -14.22 9.00 -12.73
N ALA A 8 -13.28 9.07 -11.79
CA ALA A 8 -12.55 10.30 -11.49
C ALA A 8 -11.20 10.23 -12.22
N THR A 9 -10.90 11.24 -13.03
CA THR A 9 -9.63 11.33 -13.76
C THR A 9 -8.53 11.69 -12.77
N LEU A 10 -7.63 10.74 -12.47
CA LEU A 10 -6.42 11.01 -11.70
C LEU A 10 -5.49 11.90 -12.53
N GLY A 11 -5.39 13.18 -12.15
CA GLY A 11 -4.25 14.00 -12.52
C GLY A 11 -3.01 13.40 -11.87
N THR A 12 -2.12 12.82 -12.68
CA THR A 12 -0.77 12.34 -12.32
C THR A 12 -0.64 11.79 -10.89
N ALA A 13 -1.16 10.59 -10.65
CA ALA A 13 -0.76 9.83 -9.49
C ALA A 13 0.68 9.34 -9.69
N ILE A 14 1.66 10.12 -9.21
CA ILE A 14 3.01 9.60 -9.00
C ILE A 14 2.94 8.70 -7.75
N LEU A 15 2.37 7.51 -7.90
CA LEU A 15 2.50 6.45 -6.92
C LEU A 15 3.96 5.98 -6.93
N VAL A 16 4.84 6.73 -6.26
CA VAL A 16 6.18 6.24 -5.91
C VAL A 16 5.98 5.19 -4.83
N MET A 17 5.61 3.96 -5.20
CA MET A 17 5.89 2.83 -4.34
C MET A 17 7.41 2.65 -4.36
N ALA A 18 8.08 3.31 -3.43
CA ALA A 18 9.49 3.07 -3.17
C ALA A 18 9.65 1.57 -2.95
N ALA A 19 10.54 0.99 -3.76
CA ALA A 19 10.83 -0.44 -3.75
C ALA A 19 10.99 -0.94 -2.31
N LEU A 20 10.58 -2.18 -2.06
CA LEU A 20 11.00 -2.92 -0.89
C LEU A 20 12.54 -2.99 -0.90
N VAL A 21 13.22 -2.00 -0.31
CA VAL A 21 14.67 -2.01 -0.14
C VAL A 21 14.96 -2.77 1.14
N PRO A 22 15.67 -3.90 1.11
CA PRO A 22 16.31 -4.41 2.30
C PRO A 22 17.39 -3.41 2.78
N ALA A 23 17.20 -2.80 3.94
CA ALA A 23 18.30 -2.08 4.58
C ALA A 23 19.42 -3.04 4.99
N GLN A 24 20.49 -3.05 4.20
CA GLN A 24 21.87 -3.41 4.51
C GLN A 24 22.10 -4.74 5.25
N ALA A 25 22.58 -5.74 4.50
CA ALA A 25 23.20 -6.94 5.05
C ALA A 25 24.54 -6.57 5.74
N GLY A 26 24.59 -6.70 7.07
CA GLY A 26 25.79 -6.41 7.85
C GLY A 26 25.64 -6.57 9.37
N ALA A 27 24.42 -6.64 9.88
CA ALA A 27 24.12 -7.05 11.25
C ALA A 27 23.02 -8.10 11.17
N ASP A 28 23.15 -9.20 11.94
CA ASP A 28 22.14 -10.23 12.28
C ASP A 28 21.10 -10.59 11.19
N PRO A 29 20.94 -11.84 10.72
CA PRO A 29 19.90 -12.19 9.73
C PRO A 29 18.46 -11.72 10.08
N LEU A 30 18.18 -11.35 11.34
CA LEU A 30 16.93 -10.72 11.77
C LEU A 30 16.85 -9.19 11.56
N MET A 31 17.93 -8.50 11.18
CA MET A 31 18.04 -7.03 11.03
C MET A 31 18.05 -6.53 9.57
N ALA A 32 18.01 -7.41 8.56
CA ALA A 32 18.40 -7.10 7.17
C ALA A 32 17.31 -6.51 6.25
N HIS A 33 16.09 -6.25 6.74
CA HIS A 33 14.97 -5.92 5.86
C HIS A 33 14.14 -4.73 6.38
N ARG A 34 14.70 -3.52 6.48
CA ARG A 34 13.91 -2.33 6.84
C ARG A 34 13.36 -1.66 5.59
N TYR A 35 12.06 -1.44 5.54
CA TYR A 35 11.36 -0.88 4.39
C TYR A 35 10.95 0.56 4.67
N SER A 36 11.21 1.47 3.72
CA SER A 36 10.74 2.85 3.79
C SER A 36 9.91 3.15 2.55
N VAL A 37 8.69 3.65 2.75
CA VAL A 37 7.80 4.05 1.65
C VAL A 37 7.50 5.54 1.77
N LYS A 38 7.62 6.26 0.65
CA LYS A 38 7.17 7.65 0.54
C LYS A 38 6.19 7.73 -0.61
N LEU A 39 4.97 8.15 -0.31
CA LEU A 39 3.89 8.26 -1.27
C LEU A 39 3.43 9.71 -1.37
N HIS A 40 3.19 10.16 -2.59
CA HIS A 40 2.42 11.38 -2.87
C HIS A 40 1.30 11.02 -3.83
N GLN A 41 0.08 11.40 -3.49
CA GLN A 41 -1.11 11.17 -4.30
C GLN A 41 -1.85 12.49 -4.44
N ALA A 42 -2.10 12.92 -5.67
CA ALA A 42 -2.93 14.07 -5.97
C ALA A 42 -4.09 13.63 -6.87
N ASN A 43 -5.30 14.04 -6.51
CA ASN A 43 -6.50 13.77 -7.28
C ASN A 43 -7.30 15.07 -7.43
N GLU A 44 -7.96 15.27 -8.56
CA GLU A 44 -8.95 16.32 -8.74
C GLU A 44 -10.28 15.67 -9.12
N VAL A 45 -11.32 15.96 -8.35
CA VAL A 45 -12.66 15.42 -8.55
C VAL A 45 -13.57 16.56 -8.99
N ASP A 46 -14.00 16.52 -10.25
CA ASP A 46 -15.03 17.42 -10.76
C ASP A 46 -16.38 16.70 -10.71
N THR A 47 -17.26 17.13 -9.81
CA THR A 47 -18.58 16.55 -9.62
C THR A 47 -19.60 16.96 -10.69
N GLY A 48 -19.23 17.82 -11.64
CA GLY A 48 -20.14 18.44 -12.62
C GLY A 48 -21.09 19.48 -12.02
N GLU A 49 -21.02 19.68 -10.69
CA GLU A 49 -21.73 20.69 -9.92
C GLU A 49 -20.72 21.41 -9.04
N GLY A 50 -20.66 22.74 -9.14
CA GLY A 50 -19.74 23.56 -8.33
C GLY A 50 -18.30 23.54 -8.83
N SER A 51 -17.37 23.88 -7.93
CA SER A 51 -15.93 23.84 -8.21
C SER A 51 -15.37 22.45 -7.96
N SER A 52 -14.36 22.06 -8.75
CA SER A 52 -13.63 20.81 -8.51
C SER A 52 -13.01 20.79 -7.11
N VAL A 53 -12.90 19.58 -6.56
CA VAL A 53 -12.26 19.33 -5.27
C VAL A 53 -10.91 18.69 -5.54
N ARG A 54 -9.84 19.39 -5.16
CA ARG A 54 -8.47 18.86 -5.22
C ARG A 54 -8.10 18.22 -3.88
N SER A 55 -7.67 16.98 -3.92
CA SER A 55 -7.13 16.24 -2.79
C SER A 55 -5.64 15.95 -3.01
N ASP A 56 -4.81 16.21 -2.01
CA ASP A 56 -3.36 16.00 -2.02
C ASP A 56 -2.95 15.26 -0.74
N MET A 57 -2.45 14.04 -0.87
CA MET A 57 -2.02 13.19 0.24
C MET A 57 -0.53 12.91 0.12
N THR A 58 0.22 13.20 1.18
CA THR A 58 1.62 12.79 1.34
C THR A 58 1.71 11.81 2.49
N SER A 59 2.34 10.67 2.27
CA SER A 59 2.61 9.68 3.31
C SER A 59 4.08 9.30 3.33
N SER A 60 4.61 9.10 4.53
CA SER A 60 5.92 8.52 4.75
C SER A 60 5.80 7.43 5.81
N SER A 61 6.37 6.28 5.54
CA SER A 61 6.31 5.15 6.45
C SER A 61 7.61 4.35 6.48
N TRP A 62 7.79 3.65 7.58
CA TRP A 62 8.92 2.77 7.84
C TRP A 62 8.44 1.52 8.56
N GLU A 63 8.84 0.35 8.08
CA GLU A 63 8.52 -0.95 8.67
C GLU A 63 9.80 -1.76 8.87
N ASP A 64 9.95 -2.42 10.01
CA ASP A 64 11.01 -3.42 10.16
C ASP A 64 10.62 -4.75 9.50
N GLY A 65 11.62 -5.50 9.06
CA GLY A 65 11.42 -6.72 8.27
C GLY A 65 10.91 -7.91 9.08
N GLU A 66 10.89 -7.79 10.41
CA GLU A 66 10.31 -8.80 11.29
C GLU A 66 8.83 -8.51 11.57
N GLY A 67 8.29 -7.38 11.08
CA GLY A 67 6.91 -6.96 11.34
C GLY A 67 6.66 -6.59 12.81
N LYS A 68 7.69 -6.13 13.53
CA LYS A 68 7.59 -5.72 14.94
C LYS A 68 7.21 -4.25 15.10
N THR A 69 7.53 -3.40 14.13
CA THR A 69 7.42 -1.95 14.25
C THR A 69 7.02 -1.38 12.91
N TYR A 70 6.02 -0.50 12.93
CA TYR A 70 5.60 0.30 11.81
C TYR A 70 5.41 1.75 12.26
N ARG A 71 6.07 2.68 11.57
CA ARG A 71 5.94 4.12 11.80
C ARG A 71 5.38 4.74 10.56
N PHE A 72 4.38 5.61 10.69
CA PHE A 72 3.81 6.28 9.54
C PHE A 72 3.34 7.68 9.90
N ASN A 73 3.48 8.57 8.94
CA ASN A 73 2.88 9.89 8.95
C ASN A 73 2.18 10.13 7.62
N THR A 74 0.91 10.50 7.67
CA THR A 74 0.09 10.79 6.49
C THR A 74 -0.59 12.14 6.69
N VAL A 75 -0.38 13.04 5.72
CA VAL A 75 -1.02 14.35 5.68
C VAL A 75 -1.87 14.43 4.43
N THR A 76 -3.15 14.73 4.60
CA THR A 76 -4.09 14.94 3.50
C THR A 76 -4.56 16.37 3.51
N ARG A 77 -4.53 17.02 2.35
CA ARG A 77 -5.04 18.37 2.10
C ARG A 77 -6.18 18.31 1.10
N SER A 78 -7.24 19.07 1.39
CA SER A 78 -8.35 19.32 0.47
C SER A 78 -8.37 20.82 0.14
N ASN A 79 -8.28 21.17 -1.14
CA ASN A 79 -8.16 22.54 -1.62
C ASN A 79 -7.11 23.35 -0.83
N ASP A 80 -5.91 22.77 -0.73
CA ASP A 80 -4.72 23.28 -0.01
C ASP A 80 -4.89 23.47 1.51
N ARG A 81 -6.00 23.03 2.10
CA ARG A 81 -6.23 23.02 3.55
C ARG A 81 -6.04 21.62 4.12
N THR A 82 -5.28 21.49 5.20
CA THR A 82 -5.12 20.19 5.89
C THR A 82 -6.48 19.67 6.35
N SER A 83 -6.89 18.54 5.82
CA SER A 83 -8.11 17.82 6.21
C SER A 83 -7.82 16.66 7.16
N SER A 84 -6.61 16.08 7.09
CA SER A 84 -6.13 15.05 8.03
C SER A 84 -4.60 15.15 8.19
N ASP A 85 -4.11 14.86 9.40
CA ASP A 85 -2.69 14.78 9.76
C ASP A 85 -2.56 13.68 10.83
N VAL A 86 -2.10 12.51 10.41
CA VAL A 86 -1.96 11.31 11.24
C VAL A 86 -0.48 11.03 11.42
N ASP A 87 -0.06 10.80 12.66
CA ASP A 87 1.30 10.38 13.01
C ASP A 87 1.19 9.31 14.09
N ALA A 88 1.68 8.11 13.80
CA ALA A 88 1.55 6.98 14.71
C ALA A 88 2.69 5.98 14.59
N VAL A 89 2.88 5.23 15.68
CA VAL A 89 3.84 4.13 15.77
C VAL A 89 3.15 2.89 16.30
N ALA A 90 3.07 1.86 15.47
CA ALA A 90 2.63 0.53 15.87
C ALA A 90 3.84 -0.32 16.29
N THR A 91 3.78 -0.92 17.47
CA THR A 91 4.85 -1.78 18.01
C THR A 91 4.28 -3.07 18.56
N ARG A 92 4.88 -4.20 18.18
CA ARG A 92 4.46 -5.53 18.62
C ARG A 92 5.25 -5.96 19.85
N LYS A 93 4.53 -6.32 20.90
CA LYS A 93 5.09 -6.87 22.14
C LYS A 93 4.20 -7.99 22.64
N ASP A 94 4.79 -9.14 22.96
CA ASP A 94 4.07 -10.30 23.53
C ASP A 94 2.82 -10.73 22.72
N GLY A 95 2.89 -10.58 21.39
CA GLY A 95 1.80 -10.92 20.47
C GLY A 95 0.69 -9.86 20.33
N VAL A 96 0.77 -8.74 21.05
CA VAL A 96 -0.15 -7.59 20.95
C VAL A 96 0.50 -6.49 20.12
N LEU A 97 -0.25 -5.86 19.22
CA LEU A 97 0.19 -4.71 18.46
C LEU A 97 -0.35 -3.44 19.14
N SER A 98 0.53 -2.68 19.79
CA SER A 98 0.20 -1.40 20.42
C SER A 98 0.43 -0.26 19.44
N VAL A 99 -0.59 0.54 19.16
CA VAL A 99 -0.53 1.70 18.26
C VAL A 99 -0.55 2.97 19.10
N GLU A 100 0.57 3.67 19.17
CA GLU A 100 0.69 4.99 19.77
C GLU A 100 0.37 6.05 18.71
N ILE A 101 -0.79 6.68 18.81
CA ILE A 101 -1.24 7.76 17.93
C ILE A 101 -0.82 9.08 18.58
N ARG A 102 -0.15 9.94 17.81
CA ARG A 102 0.32 11.27 18.25
C ARG A 102 -0.51 12.40 17.68
N LYS A 103 -1.08 12.19 16.50
CA LYS A 103 -1.96 13.11 15.80
C LYS A 103 -3.10 12.35 15.11
N PRO A 104 -4.28 12.96 14.95
CA PRO A 104 -4.62 14.34 15.33
C PRO A 104 -4.84 14.53 16.83
N VAL A 105 -5.19 13.46 17.55
CA VAL A 105 -5.36 13.43 19.00
C VAL A 105 -4.51 12.29 19.55
N ALA A 106 -3.80 12.54 20.65
CA ALA A 106 -2.97 11.51 21.27
C ALA A 106 -3.85 10.39 21.84
N ASP A 107 -3.58 9.16 21.43
CA ASP A 107 -4.29 7.98 21.91
C ASP A 107 -3.39 6.73 21.84
N THR A 108 -3.78 5.65 22.50
CA THR A 108 -3.10 4.36 22.41
C THR A 108 -4.10 3.24 22.31
N VAL A 109 -4.00 2.48 21.23
CA VAL A 109 -4.91 1.35 20.94
C VAL A 109 -4.13 0.05 20.96
N GLU A 110 -4.65 -0.95 21.67
CA GLU A 110 -4.12 -2.31 21.65
C GLU A 110 -4.92 -3.19 20.69
N LEU A 111 -4.26 -3.65 19.64
CA LEU A 111 -4.82 -4.54 18.63
C LEU A 111 -4.37 -5.97 18.89
N LYS A 112 -5.34 -6.86 19.10
CA LYS A 112 -5.10 -8.27 19.47
C LYS A 112 -5.27 -9.21 18.28
N GLY A 113 -4.45 -10.25 18.27
CA GLY A 113 -4.47 -11.33 17.28
C GLY A 113 -3.34 -11.21 16.26
N ASN A 114 -3.35 -12.12 15.28
CA ASN A 114 -2.37 -12.13 14.21
C ASN A 114 -2.71 -11.06 13.16
N ILE A 115 -2.21 -9.85 13.38
CA ILE A 115 -2.44 -8.69 12.50
C ILE A 115 -1.14 -8.39 11.77
N LEU A 116 -1.15 -8.42 10.45
CA LEU A 116 -0.01 -8.08 9.61
C LEU A 116 0.10 -6.57 9.44
N LEU A 117 1.34 -6.10 9.33
CA LEU A 117 1.67 -4.73 8.90
C LEU A 117 1.69 -4.65 7.36
N PRO A 118 1.67 -3.45 6.75
CA PRO A 118 1.48 -3.29 5.31
C PRO A 118 2.48 -4.05 4.45
N THR A 119 3.77 -3.93 4.76
CA THR A 119 4.84 -4.56 3.97
C THR A 119 4.87 -6.05 4.23
N GLN A 120 4.71 -6.47 5.49
CA GLN A 120 4.56 -7.87 5.86
C GLN A 120 3.41 -8.54 5.09
N HIS A 121 2.28 -7.86 4.90
CA HIS A 121 1.16 -8.36 4.10
C HIS A 121 1.54 -8.55 2.62
N VAL A 122 2.22 -7.58 2.01
CA VAL A 122 2.71 -7.71 0.61
C VAL A 122 3.70 -8.87 0.47
N VAL A 123 4.63 -9.02 1.42
CA VAL A 123 5.59 -10.13 1.44
C VAL A 123 4.85 -11.47 1.52
N ASN A 124 3.85 -11.60 2.41
CA ASN A 124 3.06 -12.82 2.51
C ASN A 124 2.33 -13.17 1.20
N VAL A 125 1.77 -12.17 0.51
CA VAL A 125 1.14 -12.36 -0.81
C VAL A 125 2.15 -12.82 -1.86
N LEU A 126 3.35 -12.22 -1.89
CA LEU A 126 4.42 -12.60 -2.81
C LEU A 126 4.97 -14.01 -2.54
N ASP A 127 5.12 -14.38 -1.28
CA ASP A 127 5.57 -15.71 -0.86
C ASP A 127 4.56 -16.79 -1.26
N ALA A 128 3.26 -16.53 -1.05
CA ALA A 128 2.18 -17.39 -1.50
C ALA A 128 2.19 -17.53 -3.03
N ALA A 129 2.31 -16.41 -3.76
CA ALA A 129 2.39 -16.40 -5.20
C ALA A 129 3.58 -17.22 -5.74
N ALA A 130 4.75 -17.10 -5.11
CA ALA A 130 5.95 -17.86 -5.47
C ALA A 130 5.78 -19.38 -5.24
N LYS A 131 4.97 -19.77 -4.26
CA LYS A 131 4.60 -21.18 -3.99
C LYS A 131 3.49 -21.71 -4.90
N GLY A 132 2.91 -20.85 -5.74
CA GLY A 132 1.76 -21.19 -6.60
C GLY A 132 0.42 -21.24 -5.86
N GLU A 133 0.36 -20.69 -4.66
CA GLU A 133 -0.90 -20.51 -3.92
C GLU A 133 -1.71 -19.38 -4.56
N THR A 134 -3.03 -19.49 -4.49
CA THR A 134 -3.95 -18.56 -5.17
C THR A 134 -4.76 -17.69 -4.21
N LEU A 135 -4.63 -17.91 -2.90
CA LEU A 135 -5.45 -17.27 -1.87
C LEU A 135 -4.61 -16.94 -0.64
N VAL A 136 -4.77 -15.73 -0.11
CA VAL A 136 -4.22 -15.33 1.20
C VAL A 136 -5.31 -14.61 1.99
N GLU A 137 -5.58 -15.10 3.19
CA GLU A 137 -6.45 -14.44 4.18
C GLU A 137 -5.57 -13.83 5.28
N ALA A 138 -5.82 -12.57 5.62
CA ALA A 138 -5.07 -11.90 6.68
C ALA A 138 -5.92 -10.85 7.40
N ARG A 139 -5.52 -10.52 8.62
CA ARG A 139 -5.95 -9.28 9.27
C ARG A 139 -4.83 -8.27 9.07
N VAL A 140 -5.14 -7.07 8.58
CA VAL A 140 -4.12 -6.09 8.18
C VAL A 140 -4.39 -4.77 8.89
N PHE A 141 -3.37 -4.26 9.57
CA PHE A 141 -3.32 -2.88 10.02
C PHE A 141 -2.58 -2.09 8.94
N ASP A 142 -3.27 -1.17 8.27
CA ASP A 142 -2.70 -0.41 7.15
C ASP A 142 -2.39 1.06 7.47
N GLY A 143 -2.70 1.51 8.70
CA GLY A 143 -2.50 2.90 9.12
C GLY A 143 -3.42 3.91 8.41
N SER A 144 -4.49 3.44 7.77
CA SER A 144 -5.50 4.29 7.13
C SER A 144 -6.43 4.96 8.16
N ASP A 145 -7.23 5.92 7.66
CA ASP A 145 -8.17 6.73 8.44
C ASP A 145 -7.50 7.40 9.65
N ASP A 146 -8.00 7.16 10.87
CA ASP A 146 -7.46 7.76 12.10
C ASP A 146 -6.31 6.93 12.71
N GLY A 147 -5.82 5.91 11.98
CA GLY A 147 -4.66 5.12 12.37
C GLY A 147 -4.98 3.99 13.36
N ASP A 148 -6.24 3.59 13.52
CA ASP A 148 -6.69 2.54 14.44
C ASP A 148 -7.35 1.33 13.73
N LYS A 149 -7.55 1.41 12.42
CA LYS A 149 -8.32 0.40 11.68
C LYS A 149 -7.54 -0.85 11.38
N VAL A 150 -8.23 -1.98 11.58
CA VAL A 150 -7.82 -3.29 11.11
C VAL A 150 -8.86 -3.76 10.12
N TYR A 151 -8.39 -4.24 8.97
CA TYR A 151 -9.21 -4.88 7.96
C TYR A 151 -9.02 -6.39 8.00
N ASP A 152 -10.09 -7.13 7.78
CA ASP A 152 -9.99 -8.50 7.32
C ASP A 152 -9.81 -8.46 5.79
N THR A 153 -8.80 -9.16 5.26
CA THR A 153 -8.45 -9.13 3.83
C THR A 153 -8.53 -10.51 3.20
N LEU A 154 -8.94 -10.53 1.93
CA LEU A 154 -8.87 -11.70 1.06
C LEU A 154 -8.14 -11.32 -0.21
N ALA A 155 -6.93 -11.86 -0.39
CA ALA A 155 -6.15 -11.70 -1.61
C ALA A 155 -6.33 -12.92 -2.53
N ILE A 156 -6.72 -12.67 -3.78
CA ILE A 156 -6.77 -13.65 -4.87
C ILE A 156 -5.58 -13.39 -5.79
N ILE A 157 -4.78 -14.43 -6.02
CA ILE A 157 -3.54 -14.38 -6.79
C ILE A 157 -3.75 -15.14 -8.12
N GLY A 158 -3.60 -14.42 -9.22
CA GLY A 158 -3.67 -14.95 -10.57
C GLY A 158 -2.38 -15.66 -11.00
N ARG A 159 -2.44 -16.34 -12.15
CA ARG A 159 -1.28 -17.03 -12.72
C ARG A 159 -0.15 -16.03 -13.05
N PRO A 160 1.12 -16.42 -12.90
CA PRO A 160 2.24 -15.57 -13.27
C PRO A 160 2.24 -15.30 -14.78
N ALA A 161 2.51 -14.05 -15.13
CA ALA A 161 2.81 -13.61 -16.47
C ALA A 161 4.21 -12.98 -16.52
N LYS A 162 4.75 -12.81 -17.72
CA LYS A 162 5.98 -12.06 -17.96
C LYS A 162 5.72 -10.94 -18.94
N GLY A 163 6.37 -9.80 -18.70
CA GLY A 163 6.20 -8.60 -19.51
C GLY A 163 4.84 -7.93 -19.34
N ASP A 164 4.81 -6.65 -19.70
CA ASP A 164 3.58 -5.87 -19.84
C ASP A 164 3.84 -4.74 -20.85
N GLU A 165 3.16 -4.81 -21.99
CA GLU A 165 3.32 -3.85 -23.08
C GLU A 165 2.84 -2.43 -22.73
N ASN A 166 2.05 -2.32 -21.66
CA ASN A 166 1.49 -1.07 -21.18
C ASN A 166 2.45 -0.25 -20.32
N LEU A 167 3.59 -0.82 -19.92
CA LEU A 167 4.58 -0.13 -19.10
C LEU A 167 5.42 0.87 -19.90
N PRO A 168 5.98 1.90 -19.25
CA PRO A 168 6.96 2.77 -19.87
C PRO A 168 8.25 2.00 -20.14
N GLU A 169 9.02 2.43 -21.14
CA GLU A 169 10.20 1.70 -21.63
C GLU A 169 11.24 1.43 -20.52
N THR A 170 11.45 2.39 -19.61
CA THR A 170 12.37 2.21 -18.48
C THR A 170 11.91 1.10 -17.53
N ALA A 171 10.61 0.97 -17.29
CA ALA A 171 10.03 -0.11 -16.49
C ALA A 171 10.08 -1.44 -17.23
N LYS A 172 9.80 -1.47 -18.54
CA LYS A 172 9.92 -2.70 -19.35
C LYS A 172 11.33 -3.27 -19.28
N ALA A 173 12.34 -2.41 -19.43
CA ALA A 173 13.74 -2.82 -19.34
C ALA A 173 14.09 -3.36 -17.94
N ALA A 174 13.71 -2.63 -16.89
CA ALA A 174 14.06 -2.99 -15.51
C ALA A 174 13.30 -4.20 -14.95
N LEU A 175 12.07 -4.44 -15.43
CA LEU A 175 11.20 -5.54 -14.99
C LEU A 175 11.21 -6.72 -15.97
N SER A 176 12.07 -6.67 -16.99
CA SER A 176 12.20 -7.75 -17.97
C SER A 176 12.56 -9.07 -17.29
N GLY A 177 11.77 -10.11 -17.57
CA GLY A 177 11.96 -11.44 -16.99
C GLY A 177 11.48 -11.61 -15.54
N VAL A 178 11.14 -10.52 -14.83
CA VAL A 178 10.58 -10.59 -13.47
C VAL A 178 9.15 -11.12 -13.56
N PRO A 179 8.79 -12.19 -12.82
CA PRO A 179 7.41 -12.68 -12.77
C PRO A 179 6.45 -11.62 -12.26
N ARG A 180 5.26 -11.56 -12.86
CA ARG A 180 4.20 -10.62 -12.56
C ARG A 180 2.92 -11.37 -12.23
N TYR A 181 2.29 -11.03 -11.12
CA TYR A 181 1.06 -11.64 -10.63
C TYR A 181 -0.07 -10.62 -10.68
N PRO A 182 -1.19 -10.93 -11.35
CA PRO A 182 -2.44 -10.22 -11.11
C PRO A 182 -2.90 -10.53 -9.68
N VAL A 183 -3.06 -9.53 -8.83
CA VAL A 183 -3.52 -9.70 -7.45
C VAL A 183 -4.73 -8.82 -7.22
N THR A 184 -5.78 -9.39 -6.63
CA THR A 184 -6.96 -8.64 -6.17
C THR A 184 -7.13 -8.84 -4.68
N ILE A 185 -7.18 -7.76 -3.91
CA ILE A 185 -7.33 -7.77 -2.46
C ILE A 185 -8.63 -7.07 -2.10
N SER A 186 -9.53 -7.78 -1.44
CA SER A 186 -10.75 -7.21 -0.86
C SER A 186 -10.52 -6.88 0.61
N TYR A 187 -10.92 -5.68 1.04
CA TYR A 187 -10.78 -5.21 2.41
C TYR A 187 -12.15 -5.12 3.08
N PHE A 188 -12.32 -5.75 4.23
CA PHE A 188 -13.58 -5.78 4.98
C PHE A 188 -13.38 -5.14 6.36
N ASP A 189 -14.29 -4.26 6.76
CA ASP A 189 -14.29 -3.69 8.11
C ASP A 189 -14.43 -4.81 9.15
N THR A 190 -13.44 -4.97 10.03
CA THR A 190 -13.50 -5.98 11.08
C THR A 190 -14.70 -5.74 12.02
N GLY A 191 -15.36 -6.83 12.41
CA GLY A 191 -16.47 -6.80 13.38
C GLY A 191 -17.80 -6.33 12.80
N LYS A 192 -17.86 -5.99 11.51
CA LYS A 192 -19.11 -5.78 10.78
C LYS A 192 -19.49 -7.04 10.01
N SER A 193 -20.76 -7.43 10.05
CA SER A 193 -21.32 -8.50 9.21
C SER A 193 -21.57 -8.03 7.76
N SER A 194 -20.69 -7.18 7.21
CA SER A 194 -20.85 -6.68 5.86
C SER A 194 -20.54 -7.78 4.87
N GLU A 195 -21.49 -8.11 3.99
CA GLU A 195 -21.25 -9.00 2.86
C GLU A 195 -20.35 -8.35 1.78
N LYS A 196 -20.16 -7.03 1.84
CA LYS A 196 -19.42 -6.26 0.84
C LYS A 196 -18.09 -5.73 1.39
N PRO A 197 -17.02 -5.74 0.58
CA PRO A 197 -15.77 -5.05 0.93
C PRO A 197 -15.99 -3.55 1.11
N ALA A 198 -15.25 -2.94 2.03
CA ALA A 198 -15.10 -1.48 2.13
C ALA A 198 -14.44 -0.91 0.87
N TYR A 199 -13.43 -1.61 0.36
CA TYR A 199 -12.84 -1.35 -0.94
C TYR A 199 -12.16 -2.61 -1.52
N VAL A 200 -11.91 -2.60 -2.83
CA VAL A 200 -11.20 -3.68 -3.54
C VAL A 200 -10.02 -3.09 -4.31
N MET A 201 -8.83 -3.63 -4.09
CA MET A 201 -7.60 -3.24 -4.78
C MET A 201 -7.17 -4.34 -5.75
N ALA A 202 -7.16 -4.05 -7.05
CA ALA A 202 -6.59 -4.91 -8.07
C ALA A 202 -5.27 -4.33 -8.58
N MET A 203 -4.23 -5.15 -8.67
CA MET A 203 -2.89 -4.71 -9.05
C MET A 203 -2.17 -5.73 -9.90
N SER A 204 -1.21 -5.23 -10.67
CA SER A 204 -0.17 -6.05 -11.31
C SER A 204 1.08 -6.01 -10.44
N LEU A 205 1.27 -7.02 -9.59
CA LEU A 205 2.36 -7.09 -8.61
C LEU A 205 3.52 -7.93 -9.15
N TYR A 206 4.69 -7.33 -9.31
CA TYR A 206 5.92 -8.03 -9.69
C TYR A 206 6.55 -8.72 -8.49
N ALA A 207 7.27 -9.81 -8.73
CA ALA A 207 7.92 -10.63 -7.69
C ALA A 207 8.93 -9.86 -6.83
N ASN A 208 9.41 -8.70 -7.29
CA ASN A 208 10.27 -7.78 -6.56
C ASN A 208 9.51 -6.66 -5.81
N GLY A 209 8.17 -6.74 -5.74
CA GLY A 209 7.31 -5.79 -5.04
C GLY A 209 6.88 -4.57 -5.86
N VAL A 210 7.32 -4.42 -7.11
CA VAL A 210 6.90 -3.29 -7.96
C VAL A 210 5.45 -3.49 -8.42
N ILE A 211 4.64 -2.43 -8.34
CA ILE A 211 3.28 -2.40 -8.88
C ILE A 211 3.31 -1.77 -10.28
N GLY A 212 2.94 -2.52 -11.31
CA GLY A 212 2.90 -2.02 -12.69
C GLY A 212 1.60 -1.28 -13.05
N SER A 213 0.50 -1.67 -12.44
CA SER A 213 -0.81 -1.04 -12.57
C SER A 213 -1.65 -1.31 -11.34
N MET A 214 -2.56 -0.40 -11.04
CA MET A 214 -3.42 -0.47 -9.87
C MET A 214 -4.82 0.04 -10.21
N LYS A 215 -5.83 -0.59 -9.63
CA LYS A 215 -7.22 -0.13 -9.61
C LYS A 215 -7.72 -0.27 -8.19
N ILE A 216 -8.31 0.78 -7.62
CA ILE A 216 -8.97 0.74 -6.32
C ILE A 216 -10.44 1.09 -6.54
N ASP A 217 -11.32 0.20 -6.09
CA ASP A 217 -12.77 0.36 -6.17
C ASP A 217 -13.31 0.67 -4.76
N TYR A 218 -13.76 1.91 -4.55
CA TYR A 218 -14.32 2.41 -3.28
C TYR A 218 -15.84 2.31 -3.24
N THR A 219 -16.47 1.43 -4.04
CA THR A 219 -17.92 1.31 -4.25
C THR A 219 -18.54 2.48 -5.02
N ASP A 220 -18.25 3.72 -4.62
CA ASP A 220 -18.85 4.92 -5.22
C ASP A 220 -18.05 5.48 -6.40
N PHE A 221 -16.75 5.19 -6.44
CA PHE A 221 -15.84 5.59 -7.52
C PHE A 221 -14.67 4.60 -7.64
N VAL A 222 -14.04 4.64 -8.81
CA VAL A 222 -12.84 3.85 -9.12
C VAL A 222 -11.66 4.79 -9.33
N LEU A 223 -10.54 4.48 -8.69
CA LEU A 223 -9.23 5.05 -8.99
C LEU A 223 -8.44 4.08 -9.85
N GLN A 224 -7.82 4.55 -10.92
CA GLN A 224 -6.94 3.74 -11.77
C GLN A 224 -5.57 4.39 -11.92
N GLY A 225 -4.54 3.69 -11.46
CA GLY A 225 -3.14 4.06 -11.63
C GLY A 225 -2.46 3.19 -12.68
N ARG A 226 -1.67 3.83 -13.55
CA ARG A 226 -0.75 3.16 -14.47
C ARG A 226 0.64 3.70 -14.20
N LEU A 227 1.65 2.82 -14.22
CA LEU A 227 3.03 3.27 -14.09
C LEU A 227 3.38 4.10 -15.33
N ASP A 228 3.81 5.35 -15.13
CA ASP A 228 4.19 6.27 -16.21
C ASP A 228 5.70 6.53 -16.25
N SER A 229 6.35 6.52 -15.08
CA SER A 229 7.80 6.58 -14.96
C SER A 229 8.29 5.58 -13.93
N PHE A 230 9.50 5.06 -14.16
CA PHE A 230 10.16 4.13 -13.26
C PHE A 230 11.65 4.42 -13.23
N GLU A 231 12.16 4.62 -12.02
CA GLU A 231 13.59 4.71 -11.72
C GLU A 231 13.92 3.62 -10.70
N ALA A 232 14.71 2.63 -11.13
CA ALA A 232 15.20 1.61 -10.22
C ALA A 232 16.14 2.25 -9.21
N LEU A 233 15.99 1.90 -7.93
CA LEU A 233 16.96 2.29 -6.92
C LEU A 233 18.31 1.67 -7.26
N LYS A 234 19.37 2.45 -7.07
CA LYS A 234 20.73 1.94 -7.24
C LYS A 234 20.94 0.79 -6.27
N ALA A 235 21.42 -0.35 -6.77
CA ALA A 235 21.94 -1.39 -5.89
C ALA A 235 22.96 -0.73 -4.95
N SER A 236 22.80 -0.91 -3.64
CA SER A 236 23.80 -0.48 -2.68
C SER A 236 25.10 -1.19 -3.05
N GLY A 237 26.09 -0.43 -3.50
CA GLY A 237 27.39 -0.98 -3.91
C GLY A 237 27.98 -1.87 -2.82
N ASP A 238 28.77 -2.86 -3.24
CA ASP A 238 29.43 -3.82 -2.37
C ASP A 238 30.07 -3.13 -1.16
N CYS A 239 29.50 -3.36 0.02
CA CYS A 239 30.19 -3.03 1.26
C CYS A 239 31.31 -4.06 1.41
N LYS A 240 32.56 -3.62 1.26
CA LYS A 240 33.72 -4.49 1.53
C LYS A 240 33.59 -5.02 2.96
N LYS A 241 33.64 -6.35 3.06
CA LYS A 241 33.71 -7.11 4.31
C LYS A 241 34.79 -6.58 5.24
#